data_AF-A0A3E4TRV1-F1
#
_entry.id   AF-A0A3E4TRV1-F1
#
_cell.length_a   1.000
_cell.length_b   1.000
_cell.length_c   1.000
_cell.angle_alpha   90.00
_cell.angle_beta   90.00
_cell.angle_gamma   90.00
#
_symmetry.space_group_name_H-M   'P 1'
#
loop_
_entity.id
_entity.type
_entity.pdbx_description
1 polymer ?
#
loop_
_entity_poly.entity_id
_entity_poly.type
_entity_poly.pdbx_seq_one_letter_code
_entity_poly.pdbx_strand_id
1 'polypeptide(L)'
;MGYYRRFDSIGIICLNKWGISDSQVRCYDEDSGKEIFEQSGNSTIFTSYGEGECTFIIRGMHERGIAEIDVNYGEKSVIDWEKLSERLCSECLEKFENMTSKEADLADGQFKDVCLVDFKTGEVYSLEDWHTWYMIRDYYVMIDYGDDNAHITIFYAPVRKND
;
A
#
# COMPACT_ATOMS: atom_id res chain seq x y z
N MET A 1 7.25 -5.49 10.26
CA MET A 1 7.60 -4.18 9.67
C MET A 1 9.05 -3.70 9.87
N GLY A 2 9.88 -4.28 10.77
CA GLY A 2 11.22 -3.73 11.05
C GLY A 2 12.13 -3.54 9.83
N TYR A 3 12.06 -4.45 8.86
CA TYR A 3 12.78 -4.34 7.58
C TYR A 3 12.40 -3.06 6.80
N TYR A 4 11.10 -2.82 6.58
CA TYR A 4 10.62 -1.71 5.75
C TYR A 4 10.76 -0.34 6.42
N ARG A 5 10.76 -0.28 7.76
CA ARG A 5 10.91 0.98 8.53
C ARG A 5 12.17 1.77 8.23
N ARG A 6 13.17 1.13 7.61
CA ARG A 6 14.41 1.79 7.18
C ARG A 6 14.21 2.65 5.91
N PHE A 7 13.18 2.38 5.13
CA PHE A 7 12.87 3.09 3.89
C PHE A 7 11.87 4.20 4.15
N ASP A 8 12.13 5.36 3.55
CA ASP A 8 11.15 6.44 3.47
C ASP A 8 10.37 6.28 2.16
N SER A 9 9.38 5.40 2.17
CA SER A 9 8.57 5.03 1.01
C SER A 9 7.16 4.63 1.45
N ILE A 10 6.28 4.51 0.46
CA ILE A 10 4.95 3.92 0.61
C ILE A 10 5.00 2.52 0.04
N GLY A 11 4.33 1.58 0.71
CA GLY A 11 4.14 0.23 0.21
C GLY A 11 2.67 -0.14 0.14
N ILE A 12 2.44 -1.36 -0.32
CA ILE A 12 1.13 -2.01 -0.35
C ILE A 12 1.21 -3.31 0.46
N ILE A 13 0.15 -3.62 1.21
CA ILE A 13 0.08 -4.81 2.07
C ILE A 13 -1.19 -5.62 1.76
N CYS A 14 -1.03 -6.94 1.60
CA CYS A 14 -2.09 -7.92 1.70
C CYS A 14 -2.20 -8.37 3.16
N LEU A 15 -3.26 -7.97 3.85
CA LEU A 15 -3.49 -8.22 5.27
C LEU A 15 -3.70 -9.71 5.56
N ASN A 16 -4.48 -10.41 4.73
CA ASN A 16 -4.76 -11.84 4.92
C ASN A 16 -3.49 -12.68 4.87
N LYS A 17 -2.51 -12.27 4.08
CA LYS A 17 -1.24 -13.01 3.85
C LYS A 17 -0.04 -12.40 4.56
N TRP A 18 -0.21 -11.22 5.15
CA TRP A 18 0.86 -10.43 5.73
C TRP A 18 1.98 -10.10 4.74
N GLY A 19 1.63 -10.00 3.47
CA GLY A 19 2.56 -9.78 2.38
C GLY A 19 2.71 -8.29 2.11
N ILE A 20 3.94 -7.77 2.20
CA ILE A 20 4.23 -6.35 1.96
C ILE A 20 5.07 -6.24 0.69
N SER A 21 4.73 -5.30 -0.18
CA SER A 21 5.53 -4.92 -1.34
C SER A 21 5.81 -3.42 -1.31
N ASP A 22 7.05 -3.04 -1.60
CA ASP A 22 7.43 -1.64 -1.78
C ASP A 22 6.88 -1.11 -3.11
N SER A 23 6.35 0.10 -3.12
CA SER A 23 5.82 0.73 -4.34
C SER A 23 6.88 1.04 -5.37
N GLN A 24 8.16 1.09 -4.98
CA GLN A 24 9.28 1.48 -5.85
C GLN A 24 9.15 2.92 -6.38
N VAL A 25 8.34 3.77 -5.74
CA VAL A 25 8.27 5.21 -6.03
C VAL A 25 9.62 5.89 -5.81
N ARG A 26 10.38 5.37 -4.84
CA ARG A 26 11.78 5.72 -4.54
C ARG A 26 12.58 4.44 -4.46
N CYS A 27 13.86 4.49 -4.79
CA CYS A 27 14.73 3.31 -4.79
C CYS A 27 15.65 3.32 -3.57
N TYR A 28 15.76 2.18 -2.89
CA TYR A 28 16.60 2.03 -1.70
C TYR A 28 17.53 0.83 -1.83
N ASP A 29 18.73 0.97 -1.28
CA ASP A 29 19.66 -0.13 -1.06
C ASP A 29 19.14 -1.00 0.09
N GLU A 30 18.89 -2.27 -0.19
CA GLU A 30 18.25 -3.19 0.77
C GLU A 30 19.09 -3.44 2.02
N ASP A 31 20.42 -3.40 1.89
CA ASP A 31 21.35 -3.65 2.98
C ASP A 31 21.51 -2.41 3.88
N SER A 32 21.86 -1.27 3.28
CA SER A 32 22.16 -0.04 4.01
C SER A 32 20.94 0.81 4.35
N GLY A 33 19.81 0.60 3.68
CA GLY A 33 18.61 1.43 3.83
C GLY A 33 18.75 2.85 3.27
N LYS A 34 19.81 3.13 2.51
CA LYS A 34 20.03 4.43 1.89
C LYS A 34 19.30 4.51 0.55
N GLU A 35 18.75 5.68 0.27
CA GLU A 35 18.17 5.94 -1.04
C GLU A 35 19.27 5.92 -2.12
N ILE A 36 18.96 5.29 -3.25
CA ILE A 36 19.82 5.21 -4.41
C ILE A 36 19.28 6.18 -5.47
N PHE A 37 20.16 7.02 -6.00
CA PHE A 37 19.87 7.95 -7.09
C PHE A 37 20.51 7.48 -8.40
N GLU A 38 20.12 8.09 -9.53
CA GLU A 38 20.71 7.85 -10.85
C GLU A 38 20.61 6.41 -11.37
N GLN A 39 19.63 5.65 -10.87
CA GLN A 39 19.29 4.36 -11.46
C GLN A 39 18.54 4.58 -12.79
N SER A 40 19.22 4.38 -13.91
CA SER A 40 18.57 4.42 -15.22
C SER A 40 17.71 3.17 -15.42
N GLY A 41 16.39 3.32 -15.40
CA GLY A 41 15.46 2.23 -15.71
C GLY A 41 14.13 2.32 -14.98
N ASN A 42 13.15 1.54 -15.48
CA ASN A 42 11.90 1.28 -14.78
C ASN A 42 11.98 -0.09 -14.12
N SER A 43 11.36 -0.26 -12.96
CA SER A 43 11.19 -1.57 -12.34
C SER A 43 9.79 -2.13 -12.62
N THR A 44 9.65 -3.45 -12.62
CA THR A 44 8.34 -4.12 -12.61
C THR A 44 8.40 -5.30 -11.67
N ILE A 45 7.53 -5.30 -10.66
CA ILE A 45 7.40 -6.36 -9.66
C ILE A 45 6.01 -6.98 -9.79
N PHE A 46 5.96 -8.30 -9.91
CA PHE A 46 4.73 -9.07 -9.85
C PHE A 46 4.69 -9.85 -8.54
N THR A 47 3.63 -9.68 -7.76
CA THR A 47 3.41 -10.43 -6.53
C THR A 47 2.04 -11.09 -6.56
N SER A 48 1.99 -12.39 -6.28
CA SER A 48 0.75 -13.16 -6.13
C SER A 48 0.79 -13.90 -4.80
N TYR A 49 -0.30 -13.83 -4.04
CA TYR A 49 -0.38 -14.48 -2.72
C TYR A 49 -1.16 -15.80 -2.71
N GLY A 50 -1.43 -16.35 -3.90
CA GLY A 50 -2.08 -17.64 -4.08
C GLY A 50 -3.43 -17.56 -4.76
N GLU A 51 -4.05 -18.72 -4.94
CA GLU A 51 -5.30 -18.88 -5.68
C GLU A 51 -6.48 -18.20 -4.97
N GLY A 52 -7.12 -17.27 -5.67
CA GLY A 52 -8.25 -16.47 -5.19
C GLY A 52 -7.85 -15.31 -4.27
N GLU A 53 -6.56 -15.09 -4.04
CA GLU A 53 -6.04 -13.98 -3.21
C GLU A 53 -5.70 -12.77 -4.08
N CYS A 54 -5.35 -11.62 -3.49
CA CYS A 54 -4.95 -10.46 -4.27
C CYS A 54 -3.62 -10.67 -5.02
N THR A 55 -3.46 -9.90 -6.09
CA THR A 55 -2.19 -9.79 -6.83
C THR A 55 -1.81 -8.33 -7.04
N PHE A 56 -0.52 -8.05 -7.03
CA PHE A 56 0.04 -6.72 -7.24
C PHE A 56 0.97 -6.72 -8.46
N ILE A 57 0.77 -5.75 -9.36
CA ILE A 57 1.71 -5.42 -10.43
C ILE A 57 2.21 -4.01 -10.16
N ILE A 58 3.47 -3.90 -9.72
CA ILE A 58 4.08 -2.62 -9.33
C ILE A 58 5.05 -2.21 -10.42
N ARG A 59 4.94 -0.97 -10.91
CA ARG A 59 5.86 -0.38 -11.87
C ARG A 59 6.49 0.86 -11.26
N GLY A 60 7.80 0.81 -11.01
CA GLY A 60 8.55 1.93 -10.44
C GLY A 60 9.25 2.74 -11.53
N MET A 61 9.09 4.06 -11.47
CA MET A 61 9.85 5.05 -12.23
C MET A 61 10.58 5.96 -11.22
N HIS A 62 11.46 5.36 -10.42
CA HIS A 62 12.08 6.01 -9.25
C HIS A 62 12.87 7.28 -9.59
N GLU A 63 13.45 7.39 -10.79
CA GLU A 63 14.13 8.65 -11.22
C GLU A 63 13.18 9.85 -11.28
N ARG A 64 11.89 9.59 -11.47
CA ARG A 64 10.83 10.61 -11.53
C ARG A 64 10.04 10.69 -10.23
N GLY A 65 10.31 9.81 -9.27
CA GLY A 65 9.51 9.70 -8.06
C GLY A 65 8.09 9.24 -8.35
N ILE A 66 7.89 8.35 -9.33
CA ILE A 66 6.55 7.86 -9.73
C ILE A 66 6.49 6.36 -9.57
N ALA A 67 5.36 5.85 -9.06
CA ALA A 67 5.02 4.44 -9.11
C ALA A 67 3.57 4.23 -9.53
N GLU A 68 3.33 3.11 -10.19
CA GLU A 68 1.99 2.61 -10.51
C GLU A 68 1.82 1.23 -9.89
N ILE A 69 0.66 0.95 -9.30
CA ILE A 69 0.32 -0.34 -8.72
C ILE A 69 -1.04 -0.77 -9.24
N ASP A 70 -1.07 -1.86 -10.01
CA ASP A 70 -2.32 -2.56 -10.31
C ASP A 70 -2.58 -3.59 -9.21
N VAL A 71 -3.71 -3.45 -8.54
CA VAL A 71 -4.24 -4.40 -7.58
C VAL A 71 -5.37 -5.16 -8.25
N ASN A 72 -5.29 -6.48 -8.31
CA ASN A 72 -6.45 -7.31 -8.67
C ASN A 72 -6.91 -8.05 -7.42
N TYR A 73 -8.17 -7.85 -7.06
CA TYR A 73 -8.82 -8.52 -5.94
C TYR A 73 -9.32 -9.89 -6.39
N GLY A 74 -8.84 -10.95 -5.74
CA GLY A 74 -9.43 -12.29 -5.91
C GLY A 74 -10.68 -12.47 -5.05
N GLU A 75 -11.40 -13.57 -5.25
CA GLU A 75 -12.63 -13.90 -4.50
C GLU A 75 -12.43 -13.98 -2.98
N LYS A 76 -11.19 -14.26 -2.51
CA LYS A 76 -10.81 -14.32 -1.08
C LYS A 76 -10.17 -13.01 -0.59
N SER A 77 -10.14 -11.97 -1.42
CA SER A 77 -9.54 -10.66 -1.12
C SER A 77 -10.50 -9.80 -0.29
N VAL A 78 -11.01 -10.41 0.78
CA VAL A 78 -11.90 -9.82 1.77
C VAL A 78 -11.26 -10.08 3.13
N ILE A 79 -11.29 -9.09 4.01
CA ILE A 79 -10.57 -9.13 5.27
C ILE A 79 -10.98 -10.34 6.13
N ASP A 80 -9.98 -11.09 6.57
CA ASP A 80 -10.14 -12.20 7.52
C ASP A 80 -9.79 -11.70 8.92
N TRP A 81 -10.82 -11.29 9.68
CA TRP A 81 -10.66 -10.72 11.02
C TRP A 81 -10.00 -11.67 12.01
N GLU A 82 -10.24 -12.99 11.88
CA GLU A 82 -9.59 -13.98 12.74
C GLU A 82 -8.08 -13.96 12.50
N LYS A 83 -7.64 -14.07 11.23
CA LYS A 83 -6.21 -13.99 10.87
C LYS A 83 -5.57 -12.66 11.23
N LEU A 84 -6.32 -11.56 11.11
CA LEU A 84 -5.81 -10.24 11.45
C LEU A 84 -5.59 -10.10 12.96
N SER A 85 -6.51 -10.61 13.77
CA SER A 85 -6.42 -10.59 15.23
C SER A 85 -5.25 -11.40 15.78
N GLU A 86 -4.83 -12.47 15.09
CA GLU A 86 -3.66 -13.27 15.46
C GLU A 86 -2.32 -12.52 15.27
N ARG A 87 -2.31 -11.47 14.42
CA ARG A 87 -1.09 -10.77 14.00
C ARG A 87 -0.96 -9.38 14.60
N LEU A 88 -2.07 -8.73 14.92
CA LEU A 88 -2.10 -7.38 15.45
C LEU A 88 -2.25 -7.38 16.97
N CYS A 89 -1.61 -6.40 17.62
CA CYS A 89 -1.97 -6.07 19.00
C CYS A 89 -3.36 -5.41 19.03
N SER A 90 -4.02 -5.43 20.19
CA SER A 90 -5.37 -4.91 20.37
C SER A 90 -5.52 -3.45 19.92
N GLU A 91 -4.53 -2.58 20.18
CA GLU A 91 -4.57 -1.17 19.75
C GLU A 91 -4.51 -1.04 18.21
N CYS A 92 -3.71 -1.86 17.53
CA CYS A 92 -3.66 -1.83 16.07
C CYS A 92 -4.94 -2.40 15.48
N LEU A 93 -5.47 -3.49 16.03
CA LEU A 93 -6.72 -4.09 15.59
C LEU A 93 -7.88 -3.09 15.70
N GLU A 94 -7.97 -2.37 16.81
CA GLU A 94 -8.97 -1.32 17.04
C GLU A 94 -8.87 -0.19 16.01
N LYS A 95 -7.66 0.16 15.54
CA LYS A 95 -7.49 1.14 14.45
C LYS A 95 -8.07 0.63 13.13
N PHE A 96 -7.87 -0.65 12.79
CA PHE A 96 -8.49 -1.26 11.61
C PHE A 96 -10.01 -1.34 11.75
N GLU A 97 -10.53 -1.75 12.90
CA GLU A 97 -11.98 -1.80 13.17
C GLU A 97 -12.64 -0.41 13.15
N ASN A 98 -11.95 0.62 13.61
CA ASN A 98 -12.44 2.01 13.55
C ASN A 98 -12.42 2.60 12.13
N MET A 99 -11.49 2.15 11.30
CA MET A 99 -11.46 2.48 9.87
C MET A 99 -12.68 1.86 9.20
N THR A 100 -12.89 0.56 9.38
CA THR A 100 -14.00 -0.18 8.77
C THR A 100 -15.37 0.22 9.31
N SER A 101 -15.53 0.50 10.61
CA SER A 101 -16.84 0.87 11.19
C SER A 101 -17.34 2.25 10.76
N LYS A 102 -16.46 3.21 10.43
CA LYS A 102 -16.85 4.47 9.80
C LYS A 102 -17.26 4.31 8.34
N GLU A 103 -16.85 3.20 7.74
CA GLU A 103 -16.99 2.84 6.32
C GLU A 103 -18.16 1.87 6.08
N ALA A 104 -18.61 1.15 7.12
CA ALA A 104 -19.60 0.07 7.07
C ALA A 104 -21.07 0.52 6.93
N ASP A 105 -21.36 1.83 6.91
CA ASP A 105 -22.72 2.36 6.66
C ASP A 105 -23.16 2.23 5.18
N LEU A 106 -22.27 1.74 4.30
CA LEU A 106 -22.51 1.60 2.86
C LEU A 106 -22.44 0.12 2.46
N ALA A 107 -23.62 -0.48 2.28
CA ALA A 107 -23.94 -1.74 1.56
C ALA A 107 -22.90 -2.90 1.55
N ASP A 108 -23.28 -4.01 2.19
CA ASP A 108 -22.73 -5.38 2.04
C ASP A 108 -21.31 -5.69 2.55
N GLY A 109 -20.74 -4.85 3.42
CA GLY A 109 -19.95 -5.31 4.58
C GLY A 109 -18.69 -6.15 4.34
N GLN A 110 -18.09 -6.10 3.14
CA GLN A 110 -16.87 -6.84 2.81
C GLN A 110 -15.73 -5.90 2.45
N PHE A 111 -14.91 -5.59 3.47
CA PHE A 111 -13.69 -4.79 3.32
C PHE A 111 -12.63 -5.56 2.56
N LYS A 112 -11.97 -4.91 1.59
CA LYS A 112 -10.86 -5.54 0.88
C LYS A 112 -9.67 -5.73 1.82
N ASP A 113 -8.92 -6.81 1.65
CA ASP A 113 -7.78 -7.13 2.51
C ASP A 113 -6.48 -6.40 2.12
N VAL A 114 -6.58 -5.35 1.30
CA VAL A 114 -5.42 -4.62 0.77
C VAL A 114 -5.41 -3.19 1.26
N CYS A 115 -4.27 -2.74 1.77
CA CYS A 115 -4.08 -1.35 2.21
C CYS A 115 -2.75 -0.80 1.69
N LEU A 116 -2.66 0.52 1.63
CA LEU A 116 -1.37 1.21 1.58
C LEU A 116 -0.76 1.24 2.98
N VAL A 117 0.57 1.31 3.04
CA VAL A 117 1.30 1.44 4.29
C VAL A 117 2.43 2.45 4.12
N ASP A 118 2.49 3.44 5.01
CA ASP A 118 3.65 4.30 5.13
C ASP A 118 4.75 3.56 5.89
N PHE A 119 5.83 3.21 5.22
CA PHE A 119 6.91 2.45 5.85
C PHE A 119 7.56 3.21 7.01
N LYS A 120 7.58 4.55 6.96
CA LYS A 120 8.24 5.37 7.98
C LYS A 120 7.46 5.36 9.30
N THR A 121 6.17 5.65 9.24
CA THR A 121 5.28 5.77 10.40
C THR A 121 4.62 4.44 10.78
N GLY A 122 4.50 3.52 9.81
CA GLY A 122 3.75 2.27 9.91
C GLY A 122 2.24 2.47 9.90
N GLU A 123 1.77 3.68 9.58
CA GLU A 123 0.35 3.96 9.39
C GLU A 123 -0.15 3.27 8.12
N VAL A 124 -1.41 2.84 8.17
CA VAL A 124 -2.08 2.13 7.07
C VAL A 124 -3.23 2.98 6.56
N TYR A 125 -3.48 2.89 5.27
CA TYR A 125 -4.51 3.66 4.57
C TYR A 125 -5.35 2.71 3.73
N SER A 126 -6.67 2.81 3.91
CA SER A 126 -7.64 1.94 3.24
C SER A 126 -7.69 2.20 1.74
N LEU A 127 -8.06 1.19 0.96
CA LEU A 127 -8.32 1.31 -0.48
C LEU A 127 -9.82 1.25 -0.79
N GLU A 128 -10.72 1.63 0.11
CA GLU A 128 -12.16 1.61 -0.19
C GLU A 128 -12.60 2.72 -1.16
N ASP A 129 -13.56 2.40 -2.04
CA ASP A 129 -13.94 3.14 -3.28
C ASP A 129 -14.30 4.63 -3.15
N TRP A 130 -14.53 5.11 -1.93
CA TRP A 130 -14.89 6.49 -1.63
C TRP A 130 -13.69 7.44 -1.51
N HIS A 131 -12.47 6.90 -1.34
CA HIS A 131 -11.22 7.66 -1.29
C HIS A 131 -10.42 7.51 -2.58
N THR A 132 -10.59 8.45 -3.52
CA THR A 132 -9.86 8.42 -4.79
C THR A 132 -8.44 8.99 -4.72
N TRP A 133 -8.01 9.51 -3.56
CA TRP A 133 -6.66 10.05 -3.38
C TRP A 133 -6.27 10.16 -1.90
N TYR A 134 -4.96 10.18 -1.65
CA TYR A 134 -4.36 10.51 -0.35
C TYR A 134 -3.18 11.47 -0.51
N MET A 135 -2.97 12.33 0.50
CA MET A 135 -1.67 12.97 0.72
C MET A 135 -1.04 12.33 1.95
N ILE A 136 -0.05 11.45 1.73
CA ILE A 136 0.67 10.75 2.79
C ILE A 136 2.04 11.41 2.89
N ARG A 137 2.25 12.30 3.87
CA ARG A 137 3.50 13.08 4.01
C ARG A 137 3.87 13.79 2.70
N ASP A 138 4.95 13.38 2.05
CA ASP A 138 5.47 13.91 0.78
C ASP A 138 5.03 13.04 -0.42
N TYR A 139 3.99 12.23 -0.28
CA TYR A 139 3.47 11.35 -1.33
C TYR A 139 2.03 11.73 -1.67
N TYR A 140 1.80 12.07 -2.94
CA TYR A 140 0.47 12.24 -3.49
C TYR A 140 0.05 10.93 -4.16
N VAL A 141 -0.99 10.30 -3.64
CA VAL A 141 -1.49 9.01 -4.11
C VAL A 141 -2.85 9.23 -4.76
N MET A 142 -3.05 8.67 -5.94
CA MET A 142 -4.33 8.61 -6.64
C MET A 142 -4.76 7.16 -6.77
N ILE A 143 -6.07 6.93 -6.70
CA ILE A 143 -6.66 5.60 -6.79
C ILE A 143 -7.84 5.65 -7.75
N ASP A 144 -7.74 4.86 -8.81
CA ASP A 144 -8.78 4.62 -9.80
C ASP A 144 -9.37 3.22 -9.56
N TYR A 145 -10.64 3.18 -9.18
CA TYR A 145 -11.35 1.94 -8.86
C TYR A 145 -12.02 1.32 -10.08
N GLY A 146 -11.90 0.00 -10.20
CA GLY A 146 -12.76 -0.83 -11.05
C GLY A 146 -13.54 -1.83 -10.19
N ASP A 147 -14.30 -2.73 -10.82
CA ASP A 147 -15.20 -3.64 -10.10
C ASP A 147 -14.43 -4.61 -9.16
N ASP A 148 -13.35 -5.23 -9.66
CA ASP A 148 -12.51 -6.19 -8.93
C ASP A 148 -11.02 -5.82 -8.99
N ASN A 149 -10.72 -4.55 -9.24
CA ASN A 149 -9.35 -4.05 -9.26
C ASN A 149 -9.26 -2.59 -8.80
N ALA A 150 -8.05 -2.17 -8.49
CA ALA A 150 -7.71 -0.78 -8.27
C ALA A 150 -6.38 -0.47 -8.98
N HIS A 151 -6.31 0.68 -9.64
CA HIS A 151 -5.07 1.22 -10.17
C HIS A 151 -4.64 2.38 -9.28
N ILE A 152 -3.42 2.31 -8.75
CA ILE A 152 -2.89 3.31 -7.82
C ILE A 152 -1.70 4.00 -8.48
N THR A 153 -1.72 5.32 -8.54
CA THR A 153 -0.57 6.12 -8.98
C THR A 153 -0.01 6.90 -7.78
N ILE A 154 1.29 6.77 -7.53
CA ILE A 154 1.98 7.44 -6.43
C ILE A 154 3.01 8.40 -7.01
N PHE A 155 2.96 9.65 -6.57
CA PHE A 155 3.96 10.68 -6.86
C PHE A 155 4.68 11.07 -5.58
N TYR A 156 6.01 11.06 -5.60
CA TYR A 156 6.82 11.73 -4.59
C TYR A 156 6.82 13.24 -4.87
N ALA A 157 6.13 13.98 -4.00
CA ALA A 157 5.85 15.41 -4.09
C ALA A 157 6.32 16.13 -2.81
N PRO A 158 7.63 16.28 -2.60
CA PRO A 158 8.17 16.88 -1.39
C PRO A 158 7.82 18.36 -1.26
N VAL A 159 7.71 18.83 -0.02
CA VAL A 159 7.54 20.27 0.28
C VAL A 159 8.63 21.09 -0.39
N ARG A 160 8.22 22.08 -1.19
CA ARG A 160 9.13 23.05 -1.81
C ARG A 160 9.79 23.90 -0.72
N LYS A 161 11.08 23.66 -0.48
CA LYS A 161 11.92 24.50 0.39
C LYS A 161 12.90 25.26 -0.49
N ASN A 162 13.25 26.48 -0.09
CA ASN A 162 14.43 27.14 -0.63
C ASN A 162 15.64 26.45 0.02
N ASP A 163 16.53 25.92 -0.80
CA ASP A 163 17.83 25.39 -0.36
C ASP A 163 18.73 26.50 0.21
#